data_AF-A0A6M3IPX9-F1
#
_entry.id   AF-A0A6M3IPX9-F1
#
_cell.length_a   1.000
_cell.length_b   1.000
_cell.length_c   1.000
_cell.angle_alpha   90.00
_cell.angle_beta   90.00
_cell.angle_gamma   90.00
#
_symmetry.space_group_name_H-M   'P 1'
#
loop_
_entity.id
_entity.type
_entity.pdbx_description
1 polymer ?
#
loop_
_entity_poly.entity_id
_entity_poly.type
_entity_poly.pdbx_seq_one_letter_code
_entity_poly.pdbx_strand_id
1 'polypeptide(L)'
;MKPIEFLGSNCVYAKDLLGSNCVYAKDQPEYLPLPAHKSPEGIVTCCWKLSWKERFRVLVKGQLWIQLHTFNRPLTPHFPTTKMSDVLRVRIVNDNEHA
;
A
#
# COMPACT_ATOMS: atom_id res chain seq x y z
N MET A 1 -6.75 -3.31 24.38
CA MET A 1 -6.30 -3.85 23.07
C MET A 1 -4.80 -4.10 23.21
N LYS A 2 -4.33 -5.35 23.11
CA LYS A 2 -2.90 -5.65 23.28
C LYS A 2 -2.13 -5.09 22.07
N PRO A 3 -0.94 -4.48 22.25
CA PRO A 3 -0.10 -4.07 21.13
C PRO A 3 0.25 -5.30 20.30
N ILE A 4 0.08 -5.22 18.98
CA ILE A 4 0.64 -6.21 18.07
C ILE A 4 2.13 -5.91 18.02
N GLU A 5 2.94 -6.67 18.77
CA GLU A 5 4.38 -6.66 18.58
C GLU A 5 4.67 -7.19 17.17
N PHE A 6 5.08 -6.30 16.27
CA PHE A 6 5.62 -6.67 14.96
C PHE A 6 6.97 -7.37 15.17
N LEU A 7 6.92 -8.65 15.53
CA LEU A 7 8.06 -9.55 15.63
C LEU A 7 8.69 -9.74 14.23
N GLY A 8 9.62 -8.86 13.88
CA GLY A 8 10.50 -9.05 12.74
C GLY A 8 10.97 -7.76 12.10
N SER A 9 12.00 -7.12 12.66
CA SER A 9 12.69 -5.97 12.07
C SER A 9 13.50 -6.31 10.81
N ASN A 10 12.84 -6.79 9.75
CA ASN A 10 13.39 -6.95 8.39
C ASN A 10 12.36 -6.58 7.30
N CYS A 11 11.35 -5.77 7.64
CA CYS A 11 10.12 -5.57 6.88
C CYS A 11 10.22 -4.54 5.74
N VAL A 12 9.39 -4.79 4.73
CA VAL A 12 8.95 -3.84 3.72
C VAL A 12 8.62 -2.48 4.33
N TYR A 13 9.26 -1.42 3.86
CA TYR A 13 9.00 -0.05 4.32
C TYR A 13 8.36 0.79 3.22
N ALA A 14 7.52 1.72 3.63
CA ALA A 14 6.99 2.74 2.75
C ALA A 14 8.14 3.61 2.23
N LYS A 15 8.20 3.81 0.92
CA LYS A 15 9.19 4.65 0.26
C LYS A 15 8.49 5.87 -0.33
N ASP A 16 9.12 7.04 -0.18
CA ASP A 16 8.72 8.25 -0.91
C ASP A 16 8.66 7.97 -2.42
N LEU A 17 7.48 8.20 -2.97
CA LEU A 17 7.23 8.21 -4.40
C LEU A 17 7.62 9.60 -4.93
N LEU A 18 8.23 9.67 -6.12
CA LEU A 18 8.41 10.93 -6.82
C LEU A 18 7.01 11.49 -7.12
N GLY A 19 6.63 12.58 -6.44
CA GLY A 19 5.26 13.12 -6.47
C GLY A 19 4.40 12.81 -5.23
N SER A 20 4.97 12.33 -4.13
CA SER A 20 4.25 12.25 -2.84
C SER A 20 3.75 13.62 -2.40
N ASN A 21 2.47 13.72 -2.02
CA ASN A 21 1.83 14.98 -1.59
C ASN A 21 1.22 14.89 -0.18
N CYS A 22 1.22 13.71 0.44
CA CYS A 22 0.70 13.51 1.79
C CYS A 22 1.44 12.38 2.51
N VAL A 23 1.35 12.38 3.85
CA VAL A 23 1.91 11.32 4.70
C VAL A 23 0.82 10.86 5.65
N TYR A 24 0.42 9.59 5.54
CA TYR A 24 -0.50 8.97 6.48
C TYR A 24 0.22 8.53 7.75
N ALA A 25 -0.49 8.48 8.88
CA ALA A 25 0.03 8.04 10.18
C ALA A 25 1.29 8.81 10.66
N LYS A 26 1.47 10.08 10.26
CA LYS A 26 2.66 10.88 10.56
C LYS A 26 2.94 11.05 12.06
N ASP A 27 1.88 11.25 12.85
CA ASP A 27 1.97 11.59 14.28
C ASP A 27 1.37 10.48 15.18
N GLN A 28 1.38 9.23 14.70
CA GLN A 28 0.87 8.08 15.43
C GLN A 28 2.04 7.16 15.81
N PRO A 29 2.49 7.14 17.08
CA PRO A 29 3.69 6.42 17.48
C PRO A 29 3.59 4.89 17.29
N GLU A 30 2.38 4.35 17.24
CA GLU A 30 2.11 2.93 17.01
C GLU A 30 2.29 2.50 15.54
N TYR A 31 2.35 3.46 14.60
CA TYR A 31 2.38 3.18 13.16
C TYR A 31 3.58 3.84 12.47
N LEU A 32 4.06 3.20 11.42
CA LEU A 32 5.08 3.80 10.56
C LEU A 32 4.44 4.84 9.64
N PRO A 33 5.01 6.04 9.50
CA PRO A 33 4.55 7.03 8.53
C PRO A 33 4.54 6.45 7.12
N LEU A 34 3.42 6.62 6.42
CA LEU A 34 3.20 6.11 5.08
C LEU A 34 3.13 7.28 4.09
N PRO A 35 4.25 7.66 3.45
CA PRO A 35 4.23 8.60 2.36
C PRO A 35 3.42 8.08 1.18
N ALA A 36 2.58 8.95 0.62
CA ALA A 36 1.69 8.61 -0.46
C ALA A 36 1.37 9.83 -1.35
N HIS A 37 0.99 9.54 -2.59
CA HIS A 37 0.32 10.50 -3.45
C HIS A 37 -1.19 10.24 -3.41
N LYS A 38 -1.96 11.26 -3.02
CA LYS A 38 -3.41 11.26 -3.06
C LYS A 38 -3.90 12.10 -4.24
N SER A 39 -4.66 11.49 -5.16
CA SER A 39 -5.30 12.21 -6.27
C SER A 39 -6.52 13.03 -5.81
N PRO A 40 -6.97 14.02 -6.59
CA PRO A 40 -8.21 14.76 -6.30
C PRO A 40 -9.45 13.86 -6.16
N GLU A 41 -9.49 12.75 -6.89
CA GLU A 41 -10.56 11.73 -6.87
C GLU A 41 -10.48 10.80 -5.65
N GLY A 42 -9.47 10.97 -4.79
CA GLY A 42 -9.29 10.19 -3.57
C GLY A 42 -8.51 8.89 -3.73
N ILE A 43 -7.89 8.65 -4.89
CA ILE A 43 -7.02 7.47 -5.09
C ILE A 43 -5.71 7.69 -4.35
N VAL A 44 -5.33 6.74 -3.49
CA VAL A 44 -4.09 6.77 -2.72
C VAL A 44 -3.09 5.81 -3.32
N THR A 45 -1.96 6.33 -3.78
CA THR A 45 -0.84 5.55 -4.31
C THR A 45 0.33 5.61 -3.34
N CYS A 46 0.79 4.45 -2.88
CA CYS A 46 1.98 4.32 -2.04
C CYS A 46 2.90 3.23 -2.59
N CYS A 47 4.18 3.28 -2.23
CA CYS A 47 5.18 2.30 -2.67
C CYS A 47 5.80 1.59 -1.47
N TRP A 48 5.80 0.27 -1.51
CA TRP A 48 6.36 -0.61 -0.50
C TRP A 48 7.67 -1.19 -1.03
N LYS A 49 8.81 -0.80 -0.42
CA LYS A 49 10.13 -1.27 -0.85
C LYS A 49 10.51 -2.53 -0.10
N LEU A 50 10.48 -3.66 -0.80
CA LEU A 50 10.96 -4.95 -0.30
C LEU A 50 12.48 -4.92 -0.07
N SER A 51 12.92 -5.46 1.06
CA SER A 51 14.31 -5.81 1.33
C SER A 51 14.81 -6.92 0.39
N TRP A 52 16.13 -7.13 0.32
CA TRP A 52 16.71 -8.19 -0.52
C TRP A 52 16.20 -9.59 -0.15
N LYS A 53 16.05 -9.89 1.14
CA LYS A 53 15.52 -11.17 1.63
C LYS A 53 14.06 -11.37 1.21
N GLU A 54 13.26 -10.31 1.26
CA GLU A 54 11.84 -10.36 0.84
C GLU A 54 11.69 -10.47 -0.67
N ARG A 55 12.51 -9.76 -1.44
CA ARG A 55 12.54 -9.92 -2.91
C ARG A 55 12.81 -11.37 -3.29
N PHE A 56 13.76 -12.03 -2.63
CA PHE A 56 14.03 -13.44 -2.88
C PHE A 56 12.85 -14.33 -2.48
N ARG A 57 12.20 -14.05 -1.35
CA ARG A 57 10.99 -14.78 -0.93
C ARG A 57 9.86 -14.64 -1.96
N VAL A 58 9.63 -13.44 -2.47
CA VAL A 58 8.63 -13.17 -3.52
C VAL A 58 9.03 -13.85 -4.83
N LEU A 59 10.31 -13.81 -5.20
CA LEU A 59 10.83 -14.47 -6.41
C LEU A 59 10.59 -15.99 -6.37
N VAL A 60 10.88 -16.63 -5.23
CA VAL A 60 10.77 -18.09 -5.10
C VAL A 60 9.34 -18.55 -4.85
N LYS A 61 8.58 -17.85 -4.02
CA LYS A 61 7.22 -18.27 -3.63
C LYS A 61 6.11 -17.66 -4.49
N GLY A 62 6.38 -16.56 -5.18
CA GLY A 62 5.38 -15.82 -5.95
C GLY A 62 4.28 -15.18 -5.09
N GLN A 63 4.50 -14.99 -3.78
CA GLN A 63 3.46 -14.58 -2.84
C GLN A 63 3.76 -13.24 -2.18
N LEU A 64 2.77 -12.36 -2.16
CA LEU A 64 2.73 -11.13 -1.36
C LEU A 64 1.45 -11.17 -0.51
N TRP A 65 1.62 -11.08 0.81
CA TRP A 65 0.51 -11.10 1.77
C TRP A 65 0.26 -9.68 2.27
N ILE A 66 -1.01 -9.25 2.26
CA ILE A 66 -1.44 -7.93 2.73
C ILE A 66 -2.57 -8.13 3.74
N GLN A 67 -2.41 -7.59 4.94
CA GLN A 67 -3.46 -7.53 5.96
C GLN A 67 -3.84 -6.07 6.16
N LEU A 68 -5.13 -5.77 6.04
CA LEU A 68 -5.67 -4.42 6.19
C LEU A 68 -6.74 -4.43 7.28
N HIS A 69 -6.65 -3.47 8.20
CA HIS A 69 -7.73 -3.21 9.14
C HIS A 69 -8.77 -2.32 8.46
N THR A 70 -9.94 -2.89 8.14
CA THR A 70 -11.05 -2.12 7.55
C THR A 70 -11.95 -1.47 8.61
N PHE A 71 -11.71 -1.75 9.89
CA PHE A 71 -12.52 -1.27 11.02
C PHE A 71 -14.02 -1.53 10.85
N ASN A 72 -14.37 -2.74 10.39
CA ASN A 72 -15.74 -3.16 10.09
C ASN A 72 -16.44 -2.29 9.02
N ARG A 73 -15.67 -1.57 8.19
CA ARG A 73 -16.16 -0.94 6.96
C ARG A 73 -15.89 -1.84 5.77
N PRO A 74 -16.59 -1.64 4.64
CA PRO A 74 -16.26 -2.30 3.38
C PRO A 74 -14.79 -2.11 3.05
N LEU A 75 -14.15 -3.18 2.57
CA LEU A 75 -12.77 -3.11 2.11
C LEU A 75 -12.69 -2.13 0.94
N THR A 76 -11.79 -1.15 1.04
CA THR A 76 -11.55 -0.23 -0.07
C THR A 76 -10.94 -0.98 -1.25
N PRO A 77 -11.24 -0.58 -2.50
CA PRO A 77 -10.56 -1.12 -3.68
C PRO A 77 -9.04 -1.06 -3.49
N HIS A 78 -8.38 -2.20 -3.66
CA HIS A 78 -6.93 -2.34 -3.49
C HIS A 78 -6.34 -3.03 -4.71
N PHE A 79 -5.28 -2.44 -5.27
CA PHE A 79 -4.63 -2.92 -6.49
C PHE A 79 -3.11 -3.03 -6.28
N PRO A 80 -2.64 -4.17 -5.74
CA PRO A 80 -1.21 -4.40 -5.57
C PRO A 80 -0.56 -4.76 -6.92
N THR A 81 0.54 -4.09 -7.24
CA THR A 81 1.35 -4.37 -8.44
C THR A 81 2.83 -4.17 -8.12
N THR A 82 3.70 -4.88 -8.84
CA THR A 82 5.16 -4.69 -8.79
C THR A 82 5.65 -3.65 -9.79
N LYS A 83 4.77 -3.12 -10.66
CA LYS A 83 5.10 -2.14 -11.71
C LYS A 83 4.45 -0.79 -11.45
N MET A 84 5.28 0.24 -11.32
CA MET A 84 4.82 1.62 -11.10
C MET A 84 3.93 2.15 -12.23
N SER A 85 4.16 1.73 -13.47
CA SER A 85 3.37 2.19 -14.61
C SER A 85 1.93 1.68 -14.63
N ASP A 86 1.60 0.66 -13.83
CA ASP A 86 0.24 0.16 -13.73
C ASP A 86 -0.60 1.07 -12.81
N VAL A 87 -0.02 1.57 -11.70
CA VAL A 87 -0.71 2.50 -10.80
C VAL A 87 -0.88 3.91 -11.38
N LEU A 88 0.06 4.35 -12.23
CA LEU A 88 -0.03 5.66 -12.89
C LEU A 88 -1.05 5.69 -14.04
N ARG A 89 -1.49 4.51 -14.52
CA ARG A 89 -2.41 4.37 -15.66
C ARG A 89 -3.84 4.02 -15.28
N VAL A 90 -4.16 3.91 -13.99
CA VAL A 90 -5.53 3.69 -13.55
C VAL A 90 -6.37 4.92 -13.89
N ARG A 91 -7.00 4.91 -15.06
CA ARG A 91 -8.17 5.75 -15.36
C ARG A 91 -9.37 5.03 -14.78
N ILE A 92 -10.19 5.73 -14.02
CA ILE A 92 -11.48 5.19 -13.59
C ILE A 92 -12.28 4.91 -14.88
N VAL A 93 -12.50 3.64 -15.17
CA VAL A 93 -13.55 3.26 -16.12
C VAL A 93 -14.84 3.43 -15.34
N ASN A 94 -15.71 4.35 -15.76
CA ASN A 94 -17.02 4.50 -15.16
C ASN A 94 -17.84 3.27 -15.56
N ASP A 95 -18.14 2.39 -14.59
CA ASP A 95 -18.97 1.19 -14.76
C ASP A 95 -20.46 1.55 -14.96
N ASN A 96 -20.80 2.30 -16.01
CA ASN A 96 -22.18 2.63 -16.39
C ASN A 96 -22.66 1.93 -17.68
N GLU A 97 -21.99 0.85 -18.13
CA GLU A 97 -22.38 0.12 -19.37
C GLU A 97 -22.99 -1.27 -19.15
N HIS A 98 -23.44 -1.61 -17.94
CA HIS A 98 -24.21 -2.82 -17.69
C HIS A 98 -25.56 -2.48 -17.04
N ALA A 99 -26.47 -1.94 -17.85
CA ALA A 99 -27.92 -1.88 -17.60
C ALA A 99 -28.66 -2.43 -18.83
#